data_AF-A0A2K4W2M6-F1
#
_entry.id   AF-A0A2K4W2M6-F1
#
_cell.length_a   1.000
_cell.length_b   1.000
_cell.length_c   1.000
_cell.angle_alpha   90.00
_cell.angle_beta   90.00
_cell.angle_gamma   90.00
#
_symmetry.space_group_name_H-M   'P 1'
#
loop_
_entity.id
_entity.type
_entity.pdbx_description
1 polymer ?
#
loop_
_entity_poly.entity_id
_entity_poly.type
_entity_poly.pdbx_seq_one_letter_code
_entity_poly.pdbx_strand_id
1 'polypeptide(L)'
;MSRWSGIASSFKTAPPRLEVERLVHLLNAGDDQTLGTHARHIGIPQPWQGILRVANAVQDECFTRYSAKGGALTLNDLHVAFERRDLAELVFRQGDTHLTPWSDENVHGEASLFWNCICVQLTKRCDCGQHCVSQFATGDPMCGRYSIYEPMDHYLKSLAPEQLVINGYDLWPIERYNVAPSTRVEIIRSTGEGLSVDKVRWGWSPFWAKGEGKRPAPINARVETVMTGKFFKQLWPSGRALAPANGWFEWVKDPGDPKKKQPYFIRLKEEGPMFFAALAEVHQGLDPDPQDGFVIITADSDEGMVDIHDRRPVVLSPEHAREWVDPQTTPERAAEIAKECCRPTEEFTWFEVNKDVGNVRNQGPRLIEAIRDGD
;
A
#
# COMPACT_ATOMS: atom_id res chain seq x y z
N MET A 1 -6.75 36.25 -11.10
CA MET A 1 -5.42 35.70 -11.39
C MET A 1 -4.28 36.21 -10.49
N SER A 2 -4.47 36.76 -9.28
CA SER A 2 -3.28 37.19 -8.49
C SER A 2 -3.45 37.39 -6.97
N ARG A 3 -4.24 36.57 -6.26
CA ARG A 3 -4.19 36.60 -4.77
C ARG A 3 -4.41 35.29 -4.01
N TRP A 4 -4.60 34.16 -4.69
CA TRP A 4 -4.99 32.90 -4.03
C TRP A 4 -4.17 31.66 -4.42
N SER A 5 -3.19 31.80 -5.33
CA SER A 5 -2.21 30.74 -5.64
C SER A 5 -1.16 30.54 -4.53
N GLY A 6 -1.12 31.42 -3.53
CA GLY A 6 -0.14 31.36 -2.44
C GLY A 6 -0.49 30.37 -1.32
N ILE A 7 -1.76 30.08 -1.05
CA ILE A 7 -2.15 29.29 0.14
C ILE A 7 -1.97 27.78 -0.09
N ALA A 8 -2.30 27.28 -1.29
CA ALA A 8 -2.06 25.88 -1.64
C ALA A 8 -0.55 25.52 -1.67
N SER A 9 0.33 26.51 -1.88
CA SER A 9 1.79 26.33 -1.88
C SER A 9 2.43 26.27 -0.48
N SER A 10 1.66 26.54 0.57
CA SER A 10 2.16 26.66 1.95
C SER A 10 2.14 25.34 2.73
N PHE A 11 1.39 24.33 2.29
CA PHE A 11 1.38 23.00 2.93
C PHE A 11 2.46 22.11 2.32
N LYS A 12 3.73 22.38 2.68
CA LYS A 12 4.86 21.56 2.23
C LYS A 12 5.02 20.22 2.99
N THR A 13 4.36 20.07 4.15
CA THR A 13 4.32 18.84 4.96
C THR A 13 3.12 18.86 5.91
N ALA A 14 2.48 17.72 6.17
CA ALA A 14 1.48 17.61 7.25
C ALA A 14 2.13 17.93 8.61
N PRO A 15 1.46 18.66 9.52
CA PRO A 15 2.00 18.96 10.84
C PRO A 15 2.21 17.65 11.64
N PRO A 16 3.25 17.57 12.49
CA PRO A 16 3.48 16.41 13.35
C PRO A 16 2.25 16.12 14.22
N ARG A 17 1.94 14.83 14.45
CA ARG A 17 0.80 14.36 15.25
C ARG A 17 0.64 15.07 16.59
N LEU A 18 1.75 15.34 17.28
CA LEU A 18 1.80 16.05 18.57
C LEU A 18 1.25 17.49 18.49
N GLU A 19 1.48 18.18 17.38
CA GLU A 19 0.97 19.55 17.16
C GLU A 19 -0.55 19.54 16.93
N VAL A 20 -1.04 18.53 16.22
CA VAL A 20 -2.49 18.33 16.01
C VAL A 20 -3.19 17.97 17.33
N GLU A 21 -2.59 17.10 18.14
CA GLU A 21 -3.11 16.73 19.46
C GLU A 21 -3.21 17.94 20.41
N ARG A 22 -2.27 18.88 20.31
CA ARG A 22 -2.25 20.12 21.09
C ARG A 22 -3.33 21.10 20.65
N LEU A 23 -3.61 21.22 19.35
CA LEU A 23 -4.75 22.00 18.86
C LEU A 23 -6.09 21.46 19.38
N VAL A 24 -6.26 20.14 19.36
CA VAL A 24 -7.45 19.48 19.90
C VAL A 24 -7.63 19.76 21.39
N HIS A 25 -6.55 19.70 22.17
CA HIS A 25 -6.60 20.00 23.59
C HIS A 25 -7.00 21.46 23.86
N LEU A 26 -6.42 22.41 23.14
CA LEU A 26 -6.71 23.84 23.29
C LEU A 26 -8.14 24.18 22.86
N LEU A 27 -8.65 23.53 21.82
CA LEU A 27 -10.04 23.63 21.38
C LEU A 27 -11.01 23.13 22.45
N ASN A 28 -10.75 21.94 23.01
CA ASN A 28 -11.60 21.37 24.06
C ASN A 28 -11.53 22.16 25.38
N ALA A 29 -10.39 22.83 25.64
CA ALA A 29 -10.23 23.72 26.78
C ALA A 29 -10.88 25.10 26.59
N GLY A 30 -11.38 25.42 25.39
CA GLY A 30 -11.96 26.73 25.07
C GLY A 30 -10.94 27.88 25.05
N ASP A 31 -9.64 27.57 24.97
CA ASP A 31 -8.56 28.57 24.96
C ASP A 31 -8.27 29.06 23.53
N ASP A 32 -9.21 29.84 23.00
CA ASP A 32 -9.20 30.33 21.61
C ASP A 32 -7.96 31.18 21.27
N GLN A 33 -7.36 31.86 22.27
CA GLN A 33 -6.18 32.72 22.09
C GLN A 33 -4.91 31.88 21.90
N THR A 34 -4.70 30.88 22.75
CA THR A 34 -3.56 29.96 22.63
C THR A 34 -3.73 29.06 21.41
N LEU A 35 -4.94 28.59 21.14
CA LEU A 35 -5.28 27.82 19.95
C LEU A 35 -4.93 28.56 18.66
N GLY A 36 -5.32 29.84 18.56
CA GLY A 36 -5.00 30.65 17.38
C GLY A 36 -3.53 31.00 17.22
N THR A 37 -2.79 31.11 18.33
CA THR A 37 -1.35 31.32 18.30
C THR A 37 -0.63 30.05 17.84
N HIS A 38 -1.07 28.90 18.31
CA HIS A 38 -0.52 27.61 17.94
C HIS A 38 -0.83 27.22 16.49
N ALA A 39 -2.07 27.43 16.03
CA ALA A 39 -2.48 27.21 14.64
C ALA A 39 -1.65 28.04 13.64
N ARG A 40 -1.38 29.31 13.96
CA ARG A 40 -0.50 30.17 13.16
C ARG A 40 0.95 29.69 13.15
N HIS A 41 1.44 29.19 14.29
CA HIS A 41 2.81 28.68 14.41
C HIS A 41 3.05 27.47 13.49
N ILE A 42 2.04 26.61 13.33
CA ILE A 42 2.13 25.41 12.48
C ILE A 42 1.57 25.61 11.07
N GLY A 43 1.33 26.85 10.67
CA GLY A 43 0.99 27.21 9.28
C GLY A 43 -0.47 26.98 8.88
N ILE A 44 -1.41 26.87 9.82
CA ILE A 44 -2.85 26.79 9.52
C ILE A 44 -3.41 28.20 9.27
N PRO A 45 -3.89 28.49 8.05
CA PRO A 45 -4.46 29.81 7.72
C PRO A 45 -5.83 30.02 8.38
N GLN A 46 -6.19 31.28 8.61
CA GLN A 46 -7.54 31.69 9.04
C GLN A 46 -8.49 31.71 7.83
N PRO A 47 -9.81 31.41 8.00
CA PRO A 47 -10.51 31.14 9.26
C PRO A 47 -10.63 29.64 9.61
N TRP A 48 -9.90 29.16 10.63
CA TRP A 48 -9.88 27.74 11.04
C TRP A 48 -10.91 27.38 12.13
N GLN A 49 -11.47 28.38 12.81
CA GLN A 49 -12.39 28.19 13.95
C GLN A 49 -13.72 27.55 13.53
N GLY A 50 -14.24 27.88 12.35
CA GLY A 50 -15.48 27.29 11.84
C GLY A 50 -15.33 25.81 11.49
N ILE A 51 -14.19 25.46 10.88
CA ILE A 51 -13.85 24.09 10.48
C ILE A 51 -13.77 23.18 11.73
N LEU A 52 -13.08 23.62 12.78
CA LEU A 52 -12.97 22.83 14.01
C LEU A 52 -14.29 22.68 14.79
N ARG A 53 -15.15 23.70 14.78
CA ARG A 53 -16.47 23.64 15.42
C ARG A 53 -17.42 22.69 14.69
N VAL A 54 -17.42 22.73 13.35
CA VAL A 54 -18.18 21.79 12.52
C VAL A 54 -17.68 20.36 12.73
N ALA A 55 -16.36 20.13 12.77
CA ALA A 55 -15.79 18.80 13.05
C ALA A 55 -16.28 18.23 14.39
N ASN A 56 -16.29 19.07 15.43
CA ASN A 56 -16.69 18.65 16.78
C ASN A 56 -18.21 18.39 16.88
N ALA A 57 -19.04 19.21 16.23
CA ALA A 57 -20.49 19.02 16.20
C ALA A 57 -20.89 17.73 15.46
N VAL A 58 -20.22 17.44 14.34
CA VAL A 58 -20.42 16.20 13.56
C VAL A 58 -20.03 14.97 14.38
N GLN A 59 -18.93 15.06 15.12
CA GLN A 59 -18.45 14.01 15.99
C GLN A 59 -19.43 13.67 17.12
N ASP A 60 -19.99 14.68 17.80
CA ASP A 60 -20.95 14.45 18.90
C ASP A 60 -22.27 13.84 18.40
N GLU A 61 -22.73 14.22 17.21
CA GLU A 61 -23.95 13.64 16.63
C GLU A 61 -23.74 12.20 16.13
N CYS A 62 -22.60 11.91 15.49
CA CYS A 62 -22.21 10.54 15.15
C CYS A 62 -22.11 9.66 16.40
N PHE A 63 -21.48 10.15 17.46
CA PHE A 63 -21.35 9.39 18.71
C PHE A 63 -22.71 9.14 19.39
N THR A 64 -23.60 10.13 19.40
CA THR A 64 -24.94 10.03 20.00
C THR A 64 -25.83 9.05 19.24
N ARG A 65 -25.83 9.09 17.90
CA ARG A 65 -26.65 8.18 17.08
C ARG A 65 -26.19 6.71 17.14
N TYR A 66 -24.89 6.48 17.33
CA TYR A 66 -24.33 5.12 17.29
C TYR A 66 -24.18 4.48 18.67
N SER A 67 -24.00 5.24 19.76
CA SER A 67 -24.10 4.70 21.13
C SER A 67 -25.47 4.09 21.43
N ALA A 68 -26.53 4.60 20.81
CA ALA A 68 -27.89 4.04 20.88
C ALA A 68 -28.05 2.66 20.21
N LYS A 69 -27.10 2.22 19.38
CA LYS A 69 -27.13 0.92 18.68
C LYS A 69 -26.26 -0.17 19.33
N GLY A 70 -25.55 0.12 20.43
CA GLY A 70 -24.82 -0.87 21.21
C GLY A 70 -23.63 -1.56 20.50
N GLY A 71 -23.15 -1.02 19.38
CA GLY A 71 -22.03 -1.58 18.60
C GLY A 71 -20.84 -0.63 18.48
N ALA A 72 -19.64 -1.18 18.26
CA ALA A 72 -18.42 -0.41 17.98
C ALA A 72 -18.51 0.26 16.59
N LEU A 73 -18.09 1.52 16.51
CA LEU A 73 -18.04 2.29 15.24
C LEU A 73 -16.89 1.79 14.37
N THR A 74 -17.16 1.46 13.09
CA THR A 74 -16.11 1.16 12.10
C THR A 74 -15.77 2.39 11.24
N LEU A 75 -14.58 2.40 10.63
CA LEU A 75 -14.16 3.45 9.69
C LEU A 75 -15.08 3.54 8.46
N ASN A 76 -15.65 2.41 8.03
CA ASN A 76 -16.59 2.35 6.91
C ASN A 76 -17.93 3.01 7.27
N ASP A 77 -18.40 2.87 8.51
CA ASP A 77 -19.63 3.54 8.99
C ASP A 77 -19.48 5.06 8.98
N LEU A 78 -18.29 5.55 9.34
CA LEU A 78 -17.94 6.96 9.28
C LEU A 78 -17.86 7.45 7.82
N HIS A 79 -17.22 6.68 6.94
CA HIS A 79 -17.11 7.02 5.52
C HIS A 79 -18.50 7.13 4.85
N VAL A 80 -19.39 6.17 5.12
CA VAL A 80 -20.77 6.15 4.60
C VAL A 80 -21.59 7.32 5.14
N ALA A 81 -21.39 7.71 6.40
CA ALA A 81 -22.05 8.90 6.97
C ALA A 81 -21.56 10.21 6.34
N PHE A 82 -20.31 10.25 5.85
CA PHE A 82 -19.72 11.40 5.16
C PHE A 82 -20.13 11.51 3.69
N GLU A 83 -20.23 10.39 2.97
CA GLU A 83 -20.62 10.37 1.55
C GLU A 83 -22.11 10.64 1.34
N ARG A 84 -22.95 10.26 2.30
CA ARG A 84 -24.36 10.67 2.29
C ARG A 84 -24.40 12.16 2.63
N ARG A 85 -25.02 12.97 1.76
CA ARG A 85 -25.12 14.44 1.81
C ARG A 85 -25.78 15.03 3.08
N ASP A 86 -25.97 14.22 4.11
CA ASP A 86 -26.64 14.52 5.37
C ASP A 86 -25.88 15.57 6.19
N LEU A 87 -24.56 15.68 6.02
CA LEU A 87 -23.71 16.68 6.69
C LEU A 87 -23.90 18.10 6.17
N ALA A 88 -24.18 18.27 4.88
CA ALA A 88 -24.47 19.58 4.32
C ALA A 88 -25.74 20.14 4.96
N GLU A 89 -26.81 19.33 5.09
CA GLU A 89 -28.04 19.73 5.80
C GLU A 89 -27.83 20.01 7.30
N LEU A 90 -26.90 19.31 7.95
CA LEU A 90 -26.60 19.48 9.37
C LEU A 90 -25.95 20.83 9.66
N VAL A 91 -25.00 21.26 8.82
CA VAL A 91 -24.33 22.57 8.89
C VAL A 91 -25.34 23.70 8.66
N PHE A 92 -26.31 23.50 7.77
CA PHE A 92 -27.34 24.52 7.48
C PHE A 92 -28.39 24.68 8.61
N ARG A 93 -28.64 23.66 9.45
CA ARG A 93 -29.62 23.75 10.55
C ARG A 93 -29.14 24.58 11.75
N GLN A 94 -27.83 24.81 11.92
CA GLN A 94 -27.28 25.55 13.07
C GLN A 94 -27.21 27.07 12.88
N GLY A 95 -27.75 27.63 11.79
CA GLY A 95 -28.04 29.06 11.68
C GLY A 95 -26.84 29.99 11.41
N ASP A 96 -25.66 29.46 11.07
CA ASP A 96 -24.51 30.29 10.67
C ASP A 96 -24.63 30.70 9.18
N THR A 97 -25.30 31.82 8.93
CA THR A 97 -25.58 32.36 7.58
C THR A 97 -24.39 33.08 6.92
N HIS A 98 -23.20 33.01 7.52
CA HIS A 98 -21.99 33.70 7.01
C HIS A 98 -21.01 32.81 6.23
N LEU A 99 -21.28 31.51 6.10
CA LEU A 99 -20.46 30.63 5.28
C LEU A 99 -20.94 30.68 3.83
N THR A 100 -20.07 31.13 2.93
CA THR A 100 -20.32 31.08 1.49
C THR A 100 -20.34 29.61 1.01
N PRO A 101 -21.10 29.27 -0.05
CA PRO A 101 -21.15 27.92 -0.57
C PRO A 101 -19.74 27.42 -0.92
N TRP A 102 -19.39 26.24 -0.43
CA TRP A 102 -18.15 25.57 -0.78
C TRP A 102 -18.20 25.21 -2.27
N SER A 103 -17.37 25.83 -3.10
CA SER A 103 -17.20 25.42 -4.49
C SER A 103 -16.30 24.19 -4.58
N ASP A 104 -16.59 23.29 -5.54
CA ASP A 104 -15.96 21.97 -5.71
C ASP A 104 -14.41 21.97 -5.71
N GLU A 105 -13.77 23.09 -6.06
CA GLU A 105 -12.30 23.20 -6.11
C GLU A 105 -11.61 23.32 -4.72
N ASN A 106 -12.32 23.69 -3.65
CA ASN A 106 -11.74 23.86 -2.30
C ASN A 106 -11.77 22.59 -1.42
N VAL A 107 -12.42 21.52 -1.90
CA VAL A 107 -12.70 20.31 -1.10
C VAL A 107 -11.44 19.49 -0.77
N HIS A 108 -10.41 19.53 -1.61
CA HIS A 108 -9.30 18.57 -1.49
C HIS A 108 -8.19 18.95 -0.48
N GLY A 109 -7.97 20.24 -0.23
CA GLY A 109 -6.91 20.70 0.69
C GLY A 109 -7.35 20.70 2.16
N GLU A 110 -8.52 21.28 2.42
CA GLU A 110 -9.04 21.49 3.78
C GLU A 110 -9.65 20.20 4.38
N ALA A 111 -10.12 19.27 3.55
CA ALA A 111 -10.59 17.96 3.99
C ALA A 111 -9.49 17.10 4.65
N SER A 112 -8.21 17.30 4.29
CA SER A 112 -7.11 16.50 4.87
C SER A 112 -6.80 16.86 6.33
N LEU A 113 -6.87 18.15 6.67
CA LEU A 113 -6.72 18.66 8.04
C LEU A 113 -7.95 18.33 8.88
N PHE A 114 -9.13 18.41 8.28
CA PHE A 114 -10.40 18.01 8.88
C PHE A 114 -10.41 16.51 9.21
N TRP A 115 -9.97 15.66 8.26
CA TRP A 115 -9.85 14.21 8.43
C TRP A 115 -8.84 13.83 9.52
N ASN A 116 -7.67 14.46 9.53
CA ASN A 116 -6.65 14.22 10.56
C ASN A 116 -7.12 14.62 11.96
N CYS A 117 -7.88 15.72 12.11
CA CYS A 117 -8.44 16.11 13.40
C CYS A 117 -9.50 15.11 13.91
N ILE A 118 -10.37 14.62 13.00
CA ILE A 118 -11.40 13.63 13.33
C ILE A 118 -10.77 12.29 13.70
N CYS A 119 -9.79 11.80 12.96
CA CYS A 119 -9.10 10.54 13.25
C CYS A 119 -8.38 10.57 14.61
N VAL A 120 -7.72 11.68 14.96
CA VAL A 120 -7.03 11.83 16.26
C VAL A 120 -8.01 11.87 17.43
N GLN A 121 -9.18 12.49 17.27
CA GLN A 121 -10.20 12.56 18.32
C GLN A 121 -10.92 11.22 18.56
N LEU A 122 -11.24 10.47 17.51
CA LEU A 122 -11.91 9.16 17.60
C LEU A 122 -11.08 8.12 18.36
N THR A 123 -9.74 8.20 18.28
CA THR A 123 -8.85 7.30 19.03
C THR A 123 -8.90 7.49 20.56
N LYS A 124 -9.42 8.61 21.08
CA LYS A 124 -9.48 8.88 22.53
C LYS A 124 -10.81 8.52 23.20
N ARG A 125 -11.92 8.36 22.45
CA ARG A 125 -13.25 8.01 23.00
C ARG A 125 -13.62 6.52 22.83
N CYS A 126 -12.81 5.73 22.12
CA CYS A 126 -12.97 4.28 22.08
C CYS A 126 -12.28 3.67 23.29
N ASP A 127 -13.04 3.10 24.23
CA ASP A 127 -12.51 2.25 25.32
C ASP A 127 -11.96 0.90 24.79
N CYS A 128 -11.85 0.74 23.47
CA CYS A 128 -11.20 -0.39 22.84
C CYS A 128 -9.67 -0.26 22.95
N GLY A 129 -9.13 -0.80 24.05
CA GLY A 129 -7.69 -0.86 24.30
C GLY A 129 -6.89 -1.28 23.07
N GLN A 130 -5.90 -0.45 22.72
CA GLN A 130 -4.72 -0.71 21.87
C GLN A 130 -4.92 -1.20 20.41
N HIS A 131 -6.11 -1.63 19.97
CA HIS A 131 -6.27 -2.29 18.67
C HIS A 131 -6.55 -1.37 17.46
N CYS A 132 -6.95 -0.11 17.64
CA CYS A 132 -7.27 0.77 16.50
C CYS A 132 -6.09 1.58 15.93
N VAL A 133 -4.89 1.51 16.51
CA VAL A 133 -3.79 2.46 16.20
C VAL A 133 -2.77 1.92 15.18
N SER A 134 -2.87 0.66 14.75
CA SER A 134 -1.89 0.09 13.80
C SER A 134 -2.05 0.59 12.36
N GLN A 135 -3.20 1.15 11.96
CA GLN A 135 -3.47 1.45 10.54
C GLN A 135 -2.92 2.77 9.98
N PHE A 136 -2.23 3.62 10.77
CA PHE A 136 -1.79 4.94 10.27
C PHE A 136 -0.34 5.34 10.60
N ALA A 137 0.50 4.41 11.06
CA ALA A 137 1.89 4.73 11.38
C ALA A 137 2.86 4.21 10.30
N THR A 138 3.28 5.15 9.44
CA THR A 138 4.48 5.14 8.57
C THR A 138 4.45 4.20 7.35
N GLY A 139 4.32 4.82 6.17
CA GLY A 139 4.53 4.18 4.88
C GLY A 139 5.96 3.66 4.73
N ASP A 140 6.15 2.42 5.16
CA ASP A 140 7.26 1.62 4.72
C ASP A 140 6.95 1.04 3.33
N PRO A 141 7.96 0.87 2.47
CA PRO A 141 7.79 0.22 1.20
C PRO A 141 7.50 -1.27 1.45
N MET A 142 6.23 -1.57 1.66
CA MET A 142 5.51 -2.76 1.20
C MET A 142 6.37 -3.70 0.36
N CYS A 143 6.55 -4.96 0.74
CA CYS A 143 7.24 -6.02 -0.01
C CYS A 143 8.35 -5.50 -0.93
N GLY A 144 9.25 -4.67 -0.39
CA GLY A 144 10.24 -3.91 -1.16
C GLY A 144 11.50 -4.70 -1.49
N ARG A 145 11.53 -5.99 -1.16
CA ARG A 145 12.66 -6.87 -1.41
C ARG A 145 12.22 -8.33 -1.50
N TYR A 146 12.76 -9.06 -2.46
CA TYR A 146 12.56 -10.50 -2.53
C TYR A 146 13.79 -11.23 -3.05
N SER A 147 13.70 -12.55 -3.14
CA SER A 147 14.77 -13.43 -3.60
C SER A 147 14.29 -14.33 -4.74
N ILE A 148 15.16 -14.53 -5.72
CA ILE A 148 15.01 -15.46 -6.83
C ILE A 148 16.41 -15.97 -7.16
N TYR A 149 16.75 -17.17 -6.69
CA TYR A 149 18.11 -17.69 -6.79
C TYR A 149 18.24 -19.01 -7.52
N GLU A 150 17.14 -19.75 -7.68
CA GLU A 150 17.11 -21.00 -8.42
C GLU A 150 17.19 -20.76 -9.94
N PRO A 151 17.61 -21.76 -10.73
CA PRO A 151 17.46 -21.71 -12.18
C PRO A 151 15.98 -21.66 -12.59
N MET A 152 15.67 -21.08 -13.74
CA MET A 152 14.27 -20.90 -14.17
C MET A 152 13.49 -22.20 -14.34
N ASP A 153 14.16 -23.31 -14.64
CA ASP A 153 13.54 -24.63 -14.75
C ASP A 153 12.92 -25.09 -13.41
N HIS A 154 13.45 -24.65 -12.26
CA HIS A 154 12.86 -24.89 -10.95
C HIS A 154 11.42 -24.35 -10.87
N TYR A 155 11.20 -23.10 -11.30
CA TYR A 155 9.88 -22.47 -11.29
C TYR A 155 9.00 -22.96 -12.44
N LEU A 156 9.58 -23.17 -13.64
CA LEU A 156 8.80 -23.58 -14.80
C LEU A 156 8.26 -25.01 -14.68
N LYS A 157 8.97 -25.94 -14.01
CA LYS A 157 8.50 -27.31 -13.81
C LYS A 157 7.14 -27.42 -13.15
N SER A 158 6.79 -26.50 -12.25
CA SER A 158 5.46 -26.49 -11.61
C SER A 158 4.35 -25.91 -12.49
N LEU A 159 4.70 -25.21 -13.58
CA LEU A 159 3.76 -24.66 -14.57
C LEU A 159 3.66 -25.53 -15.84
N ALA A 160 4.73 -26.25 -16.18
CA ALA A 160 5.00 -26.79 -17.51
C ALA A 160 4.28 -28.08 -17.97
N PRO A 161 3.55 -28.89 -17.17
CA PRO A 161 2.83 -30.01 -17.79
C PRO A 161 1.72 -29.53 -18.76
N GLU A 162 1.33 -28.25 -18.73
CA GLU A 162 0.21 -27.71 -19.52
C GLU A 162 0.54 -26.50 -20.42
N GLN A 163 1.66 -25.80 -20.21
CA GLN A 163 1.98 -24.56 -20.93
C GLN A 163 3.36 -24.63 -21.61
N LEU A 164 3.38 -24.36 -22.92
CA LEU A 164 4.62 -24.31 -23.72
C LEU A 164 5.45 -23.08 -23.36
N VAL A 165 6.71 -23.25 -22.98
CA VAL A 165 7.67 -22.15 -22.77
C VAL A 165 8.48 -21.95 -24.03
N ILE A 166 8.44 -20.75 -24.62
CA ILE A 166 8.93 -20.51 -25.98
C ILE A 166 10.28 -19.77 -26.04
N ASN A 167 10.70 -19.10 -24.96
CA ASN A 167 11.94 -18.32 -24.93
C ASN A 167 12.37 -17.94 -23.49
N GLY A 168 13.56 -17.34 -23.38
CA GLY A 168 13.86 -16.38 -22.31
C GLY A 168 14.52 -16.93 -21.04
N TYR A 169 14.88 -18.21 -21.00
CA TYR A 169 15.52 -18.79 -19.82
C TYR A 169 16.75 -19.64 -20.16
N ASP A 170 17.68 -19.69 -19.20
CA ASP A 170 18.80 -20.62 -19.18
C ASP A 170 18.66 -21.60 -18.01
N LEU A 171 19.55 -22.59 -17.96
CA LEU A 171 19.60 -23.58 -16.87
C LEU A 171 20.55 -23.14 -15.74
N TRP A 172 21.04 -21.90 -15.79
CA TRP A 172 21.96 -21.39 -14.78
C TRP A 172 21.17 -20.82 -13.60
N PRO A 173 21.63 -21.01 -12.36
CA PRO A 173 21.01 -20.37 -11.21
C PRO A 173 21.02 -18.84 -11.36
N ILE A 174 19.91 -18.19 -10.98
CA ILE A 174 19.79 -16.72 -11.03
C ILE A 174 20.63 -16.06 -9.94
N GLU A 175 20.80 -16.73 -8.79
CA GLU A 175 21.62 -16.31 -7.63
C GLU A 175 21.31 -14.89 -7.10
N ARG A 176 20.05 -14.42 -7.20
CA ARG A 176 19.64 -13.12 -6.67
C ARG A 176 18.91 -13.25 -5.34
N TYR A 177 19.68 -13.23 -4.26
CA TYR A 177 19.16 -13.31 -2.90
C TYR A 177 18.56 -11.99 -2.37
N ASN A 178 18.77 -10.88 -3.07
CA ASN A 178 18.38 -9.55 -2.58
C ASN A 178 17.89 -8.63 -3.73
N VAL A 179 16.82 -9.04 -4.41
CA VAL A 179 16.20 -8.31 -5.52
C VAL A 179 15.57 -7.02 -5.01
N ALA A 180 16.00 -5.88 -5.56
CA ALA A 180 15.50 -4.56 -5.20
C ALA A 180 14.68 -3.92 -6.35
N PRO A 181 13.78 -2.98 -6.01
CA PRO A 181 13.11 -2.11 -6.97
C PRO A 181 14.04 -1.49 -8.01
N SER A 182 13.46 -1.13 -9.15
CA SER A 182 14.14 -0.55 -10.32
C SER A 182 15.18 -1.43 -11.00
N THR A 183 15.50 -2.60 -10.45
CA THR A 183 16.31 -3.60 -11.14
C THR A 183 15.47 -4.41 -12.13
N ARG A 184 16.10 -4.95 -13.18
CA ARG A 184 15.45 -5.90 -14.09
C ARG A 184 15.49 -7.28 -13.48
N VAL A 185 14.37 -7.99 -13.50
CA VAL A 185 14.20 -9.31 -12.90
C VAL A 185 13.33 -10.16 -13.80
N GLU A 186 13.55 -11.47 -13.76
CA GLU A 186 12.81 -12.48 -14.48
C GLU A 186 11.33 -12.45 -14.06
N ILE A 187 10.44 -12.28 -15.04
CA ILE A 187 9.00 -12.51 -14.89
C ILE A 187 8.56 -13.58 -15.89
N ILE A 188 7.49 -14.29 -15.55
CA ILE A 188 6.84 -15.25 -16.45
C ILE A 188 5.53 -14.63 -16.93
N ARG A 189 5.32 -14.53 -18.23
CA ARG A 189 4.07 -13.99 -18.80
C ARG A 189 3.62 -14.80 -19.98
N SER A 190 2.32 -14.78 -20.27
CA SER A 190 1.85 -15.33 -21.52
C SER A 190 2.14 -14.40 -22.69
N THR A 191 2.54 -15.02 -23.78
CA THR A 191 2.48 -14.50 -25.15
C THR A 191 1.36 -15.26 -25.85
N GLY A 192 0.88 -14.78 -27.00
CA GLY A 192 -0.10 -15.52 -27.79
C GLY A 192 0.38 -16.92 -28.25
N GLU A 193 1.67 -17.22 -28.11
CA GLU A 193 2.31 -18.46 -28.56
C GLU A 193 2.70 -19.40 -27.41
N GLY A 194 2.62 -18.94 -26.15
CA GLY A 194 3.08 -19.68 -24.97
C GLY A 194 3.66 -18.76 -23.89
N LEU A 195 4.29 -19.33 -22.87
CA LEU A 195 4.94 -18.57 -21.81
C LEU A 195 6.30 -18.02 -22.27
N SER A 196 6.56 -16.76 -21.92
CA SER A 196 7.83 -16.08 -22.09
C SER A 196 8.43 -15.72 -20.73
N VAL A 197 9.74 -15.90 -20.61
CA VAL A 197 10.53 -15.42 -19.47
C VAL A 197 11.26 -14.15 -19.89
N ASP A 198 10.93 -13.02 -19.26
CA ASP A 198 11.48 -11.72 -19.65
C ASP A 198 12.14 -11.02 -18.45
N LYS A 199 13.26 -10.32 -18.70
CA LYS A 199 13.93 -9.48 -17.68
C LYS A 199 13.36 -8.06 -17.67
N VAL A 200 12.36 -7.84 -16.83
CA VAL A 200 11.56 -6.60 -16.79
C VAL A 200 11.89 -5.79 -15.55
N ARG A 201 11.88 -4.45 -15.67
CA ARG A 201 12.14 -3.54 -14.55
C ARG A 201 11.05 -3.68 -13.48
N TRP A 202 11.43 -3.91 -12.23
CA TRP A 202 10.47 -3.86 -11.12
C TRP A 202 10.14 -2.41 -10.76
N GLY A 203 8.94 -1.98 -11.10
CA GLY A 203 8.51 -0.59 -11.00
C GLY A 203 7.95 -0.12 -12.33
N TRP A 204 6.69 0.30 -12.30
CA TRP A 204 5.97 0.71 -13.49
C TRP A 204 5.08 1.93 -13.24
N SER A 205 4.98 2.78 -14.26
CA SER A 205 4.06 3.91 -14.29
C SER A 205 3.50 4.09 -15.70
N PRO A 206 2.24 4.54 -15.83
CA PRO A 206 1.68 4.89 -17.12
C PRO A 206 2.38 6.13 -17.68
N PHE A 207 2.41 6.29 -19.01
CA PHE A 207 3.15 7.37 -19.67
C PHE A 207 2.77 8.77 -19.15
N TRP A 208 1.49 9.00 -18.84
CA TRP A 208 0.99 10.29 -18.33
C TRP A 208 1.41 10.58 -16.88
N ALA A 209 1.79 9.56 -16.11
CA ALA A 209 2.31 9.72 -14.76
C ALA A 209 3.83 9.91 -14.73
N LYS A 210 4.49 9.83 -15.90
CA LYS A 210 5.93 10.09 -16.07
C LYS A 210 6.17 11.59 -16.26
N GLY A 211 5.75 12.43 -15.31
CA GLY A 211 5.94 13.87 -15.43
C GLY A 211 5.36 14.66 -14.26
N GLU A 212 6.15 15.63 -13.76
CA GLU A 212 5.85 16.57 -12.66
C GLU A 212 5.90 16.00 -11.23
N GLY A 213 6.95 15.25 -10.92
CA GLY A 213 7.35 14.98 -9.53
C GLY A 213 8.38 13.87 -9.46
N LYS A 214 9.39 14.01 -8.61
CA LYS A 214 10.44 13.02 -8.33
C LYS A 214 9.93 11.73 -7.65
N ARG A 215 8.70 11.29 -7.93
CA ARG A 215 8.15 10.08 -7.31
C ARG A 215 8.61 8.86 -8.09
N PRO A 216 9.28 7.89 -7.44
CA PRO A 216 9.67 6.65 -8.10
C PRO A 216 8.43 5.91 -8.60
N ALA A 217 8.61 5.13 -9.67
CA ALA A 217 7.54 4.29 -10.20
C ALA A 217 7.04 3.33 -9.11
N PRO A 218 5.71 3.20 -8.91
CA PRO A 218 5.16 2.21 -7.99
C PRO A 218 5.67 0.81 -8.29
N ILE A 219 5.96 0.04 -7.24
CA ILE A 219 6.45 -1.34 -7.31
C ILE A 219 5.37 -2.37 -6.98
N ASN A 220 4.30 -1.92 -6.31
CA ASN A 220 3.19 -2.75 -5.87
C ASN A 220 1.86 -2.15 -6.31
N ALA A 221 0.89 -3.02 -6.57
CA ALA A 221 -0.50 -2.68 -6.82
C ALA A 221 -1.38 -3.33 -5.76
N ARG A 222 -2.28 -2.56 -5.15
CA ARG A 222 -3.21 -3.06 -4.12
C ARG A 222 -4.36 -3.81 -4.78
N VAL A 223 -4.61 -5.06 -4.41
CA VAL A 223 -5.65 -5.91 -5.01
C VAL A 223 -7.04 -5.27 -4.97
N GLU A 224 -7.32 -4.47 -3.95
CA GLU A 224 -8.60 -3.78 -3.71
C GLU A 224 -8.88 -2.72 -4.79
N THR A 225 -7.82 -2.15 -5.38
CA THR A 225 -7.92 -0.99 -6.29
C THR A 225 -7.31 -1.25 -7.65
N VAL A 226 -6.57 -2.33 -7.85
CA VAL A 226 -5.82 -2.60 -9.10
C VAL A 226 -6.75 -2.70 -10.32
N MET A 227 -7.98 -3.18 -10.14
CA MET A 227 -8.97 -3.37 -11.20
C MET A 227 -9.77 -2.10 -11.51
N THR A 228 -10.00 -1.25 -10.51
CA THR A 228 -10.89 -0.08 -10.60
C THR A 228 -10.13 1.23 -10.77
N GLY A 229 -8.90 1.29 -10.27
CA GLY A 229 -8.03 2.46 -10.28
C GLY A 229 -7.46 2.75 -11.67
N LYS A 230 -7.48 4.03 -12.07
CA LYS A 230 -6.99 4.49 -13.38
C LYS A 230 -5.51 4.16 -13.64
N PHE A 231 -4.71 4.00 -12.59
CA PHE A 231 -3.26 3.86 -12.70
C PHE A 231 -2.84 2.55 -13.36
N PHE A 232 -3.36 1.40 -12.88
CA PHE A 232 -3.00 0.06 -13.38
C PHE A 232 -4.03 -0.53 -14.34
N LYS A 233 -5.19 0.13 -14.53
CA LYS A 233 -6.27 -0.35 -15.39
C LYS A 233 -5.81 -0.77 -16.80
N GLN A 234 -4.82 -0.08 -17.37
CA GLN A 234 -4.31 -0.42 -18.70
C GLN A 234 -3.51 -1.72 -18.76
N LEU A 235 -2.98 -2.20 -17.64
CA LEU A 235 -2.27 -3.48 -17.57
C LEU A 235 -3.22 -4.67 -17.47
N TRP A 236 -4.43 -4.48 -16.94
CA TRP A 236 -5.33 -5.60 -16.64
C TRP A 236 -5.72 -6.48 -17.85
N PRO A 237 -5.98 -5.94 -19.05
CA PRO A 237 -6.46 -6.75 -20.17
C PRO A 237 -5.47 -7.81 -20.68
N SER A 238 -4.16 -7.53 -20.62
CA SER A 238 -3.14 -8.39 -21.24
C SER A 238 -1.80 -8.43 -20.50
N GLY A 239 -1.68 -7.69 -19.40
CA GLY A 239 -0.43 -7.54 -18.65
C GLY A 239 -0.29 -8.51 -17.49
N ARG A 240 -1.12 -9.56 -17.37
CA ARG A 240 -0.96 -10.54 -16.29
C ARG A 240 0.38 -11.27 -16.43
N ALA A 241 1.15 -11.28 -15.35
CA ALA A 241 2.44 -11.93 -15.25
C ALA A 241 2.60 -12.56 -13.86
N LEU A 242 3.62 -13.39 -13.71
CA LEU A 242 4.09 -13.94 -12.43
C LEU A 242 5.49 -13.39 -12.17
N ALA A 243 5.73 -12.92 -10.96
CA ALA A 243 7.08 -12.71 -10.45
C ALA A 243 7.47 -13.95 -9.62
N PRO A 244 8.29 -14.87 -10.18
CA PRO A 244 8.77 -16.03 -9.44
C PRO A 244 9.69 -15.61 -8.29
N ALA A 245 9.62 -16.33 -7.17
CA ALA A 245 10.42 -16.04 -5.98
C ALA A 245 10.67 -17.29 -5.13
N ASN A 246 11.69 -17.23 -4.28
CA ASN A 246 11.93 -18.19 -3.20
C ASN A 246 11.47 -17.66 -1.83
N GLY A 247 11.34 -16.34 -1.70
CA GLY A 247 11.01 -15.67 -0.45
C GLY A 247 11.01 -14.16 -0.61
N TRP A 248 10.35 -13.43 0.29
CA TRP A 248 10.42 -11.98 0.38
C TRP A 248 10.89 -11.52 1.75
N PHE A 249 11.28 -10.25 1.86
CA PHE A 249 11.71 -9.66 3.11
C PHE A 249 10.73 -8.60 3.58
N GLU A 250 10.53 -8.55 4.89
CA GLU A 250 9.82 -7.47 5.57
C GLU A 250 10.62 -6.96 6.77
N TRP A 251 10.45 -5.68 7.11
CA TRP A 251 11.20 -5.02 8.17
C TRP A 251 10.28 -4.67 9.33
N VAL A 252 10.39 -5.42 10.43
CA VAL A 252 9.61 -5.20 11.65
C VAL A 252 10.32 -4.18 12.53
N LYS A 253 9.58 -3.27 13.15
CA LYS A 253 10.16 -2.31 14.11
C LYS A 253 10.72 -3.08 15.31
N ASP A 254 11.95 -2.74 15.70
CA ASP A 254 12.60 -3.35 16.86
C ASP A 254 11.85 -2.92 18.14
N PRO A 255 11.41 -3.86 19.00
CA PRO A 255 10.69 -3.52 20.23
C PRO A 255 11.52 -2.64 21.20
N GLY A 256 12.85 -2.78 21.19
CA GLY A 256 13.77 -2.04 22.05
C GLY A 256 14.19 -0.67 21.49
N ASP A 257 14.07 -0.46 20.17
CA ASP A 257 14.36 0.82 19.51
C ASP A 257 13.49 0.99 18.25
N PRO A 258 12.37 1.73 18.32
CA PRO A 258 11.48 1.94 17.18
C PRO A 258 12.13 2.61 15.95
N LYS A 259 13.34 3.17 16.08
CA LYS A 259 14.11 3.72 14.94
C LYS A 259 14.86 2.63 14.17
N LYS A 260 15.06 1.46 14.78
CA LYS A 260 15.67 0.30 14.16
C LYS A 260 14.59 -0.64 13.66
N LYS A 261 14.97 -1.42 12.65
CA LYS A 261 14.13 -2.48 12.12
C LYS A 261 14.91 -3.76 11.99
N GLN A 262 14.24 -4.86 12.27
CA GLN A 262 14.73 -6.22 12.11
C GLN A 262 14.14 -6.77 10.82
N PRO A 263 14.97 -7.12 9.81
CA PRO A 263 14.48 -7.83 8.64
C PRO A 263 14.11 -9.27 8.99
N TYR A 264 12.99 -9.70 8.44
CA TYR A 264 12.51 -11.07 8.43
C TYR A 264 12.53 -11.57 7.00
N PHE A 265 12.95 -12.80 6.79
CA PHE A 265 12.77 -13.49 5.51
C PHE A 265 11.57 -14.42 5.62
N ILE A 266 10.65 -14.32 4.68
CA ILE A 266 9.40 -15.06 4.64
C ILE A 266 9.41 -15.96 3.40
N ARG A 267 9.14 -17.25 3.59
CA ARG A 267 9.14 -18.27 2.53
C ARG A 267 8.12 -19.38 2.82
N LEU A 268 7.82 -20.20 1.83
CA LEU A 268 7.01 -21.41 2.02
C LEU A 268 7.73 -22.41 2.94
N LYS A 269 6.97 -23.09 3.81
CA LYS A 269 7.47 -24.17 4.68
C LYS A 269 8.03 -25.36 3.88
N GLU A 270 7.44 -25.64 2.72
CA GLU A 270 7.88 -26.70 1.80
C GLU A 270 9.14 -26.33 1.01
N GLU A 271 9.62 -25.10 1.11
CA GLU A 271 10.80 -24.57 0.38
C GLU A 271 10.69 -24.71 -1.15
N GLY A 272 9.46 -24.74 -1.67
CA GLY A 272 9.16 -24.80 -3.10
C GLY A 272 9.10 -23.43 -3.79
N PRO A 273 8.86 -23.40 -5.11
CA PRO A 273 8.73 -22.16 -5.87
C PRO A 273 7.49 -21.37 -5.45
N MET A 274 7.62 -20.04 -5.39
CA MET A 274 6.50 -19.13 -5.21
C MET A 274 6.23 -18.33 -6.48
N PHE A 275 4.96 -18.00 -6.69
CA PHE A 275 4.52 -17.17 -7.80
C PHE A 275 3.74 -15.97 -7.26
N PHE A 276 4.35 -14.79 -7.28
CA PHE A 276 3.61 -13.57 -6.96
C PHE A 276 2.78 -13.15 -8.17
N ALA A 277 1.48 -12.91 -7.96
CA ALA A 277 0.64 -12.31 -8.98
C ALA A 277 1.18 -10.91 -9.32
N ALA A 278 1.42 -10.65 -10.60
CA ALA A 278 2.00 -9.40 -11.07
C ALA A 278 1.26 -8.86 -12.29
N LEU A 279 1.46 -7.58 -12.55
CA LEU A 279 1.07 -6.92 -13.79
C LEU A 279 2.29 -6.31 -14.45
N ALA A 280 2.42 -6.47 -15.76
CA ALA A 280 3.57 -6.03 -16.53
C ALA A 280 3.15 -5.39 -17.87
N GLU A 281 3.93 -4.42 -18.30
CA GLU A 281 3.97 -3.93 -19.67
C GLU A 281 5.34 -4.30 -20.26
N VAL A 282 5.33 -4.96 -21.41
CA VAL A 282 6.52 -5.39 -22.12
C VAL A 282 6.31 -5.12 -23.61
N HIS A 283 7.09 -4.20 -24.16
CA HIS A 283 7.08 -3.89 -25.58
C HIS A 283 7.92 -4.90 -26.35
N GLN A 284 7.46 -5.25 -27.55
CA GLN A 284 8.25 -6.10 -28.45
C GLN A 284 9.38 -5.28 -29.08
N GLY A 285 10.61 -5.80 -29.00
CA GLY A 285 11.79 -5.16 -29.54
C GLY A 285 13.05 -5.92 -29.20
N LEU A 286 14.15 -5.58 -29.88
CA LEU A 286 15.48 -6.12 -29.56
C LEU A 286 16.07 -5.48 -28.30
N ASP A 287 15.72 -4.21 -28.07
CA ASP A 287 16.16 -3.45 -26.91
C ASP A 287 15.01 -3.27 -25.91
N PRO A 288 15.30 -3.25 -24.59
CA PRO A 288 14.27 -3.01 -23.60
C PRO A 288 13.67 -1.60 -23.68
N ASP A 289 12.34 -1.49 -23.66
CA ASP A 289 11.68 -0.18 -23.74
C ASP A 289 11.76 0.52 -22.36
N PRO A 290 12.04 1.84 -22.31
CA PRO A 290 12.02 2.61 -21.07
C PRO A 290 10.67 2.56 -20.32
N GLN A 291 9.58 2.26 -21.02
CA GLN A 291 8.25 2.12 -20.47
C GLN A 291 7.98 0.76 -19.86
N ASP A 292 8.75 -0.26 -20.23
CA ASP A 292 8.61 -1.60 -19.67
C ASP A 292 8.74 -1.58 -18.15
N GLY A 293 7.90 -2.36 -17.51
CA GLY A 293 7.93 -2.49 -16.07
C GLY A 293 6.87 -3.43 -15.57
N PHE A 294 7.05 -3.92 -14.36
CA PHE A 294 6.04 -4.71 -13.67
C PHE A 294 5.83 -4.24 -12.24
N VAL A 295 4.68 -4.62 -11.69
CA VAL A 295 4.31 -4.43 -10.29
C VAL A 295 3.79 -5.73 -9.69
N ILE A 296 4.06 -5.94 -8.42
CA ILE A 296 3.53 -7.09 -7.66
C ILE A 296 2.18 -6.70 -7.07
N ILE A 297 1.20 -7.59 -7.17
CA ILE A 297 -0.10 -7.41 -6.52
C ILE A 297 0.05 -7.77 -5.05
N THR A 298 -0.44 -6.90 -4.16
CA THR A 298 -0.42 -7.10 -2.71
C THR A 298 -1.83 -7.11 -2.15
N ALA A 299 -2.04 -7.88 -1.09
CA ALA A 299 -3.26 -7.96 -0.30
C ALA A 299 -2.98 -7.63 1.18
N ASP A 300 -4.04 -7.47 1.97
CA ASP A 300 -3.93 -7.43 3.43
C ASP A 300 -3.29 -8.72 3.97
N SER A 301 -2.51 -8.59 5.03
CA SER A 301 -1.96 -9.74 5.76
C SER A 301 -3.04 -10.39 6.63
N ASP A 302 -3.06 -11.73 6.71
CA ASP A 302 -3.92 -12.46 7.66
C ASP A 302 -3.27 -12.54 9.06
N GLU A 303 -4.06 -12.97 10.05
CA GLU A 303 -3.61 -13.20 11.43
C GLU A 303 -2.30 -14.02 11.49
N GLY A 304 -1.37 -13.60 12.35
CA GLY A 304 -0.03 -14.18 12.47
C GLY A 304 1.05 -13.48 11.62
N MET A 305 0.73 -13.04 10.40
CA MET A 305 1.67 -12.26 9.57
C MET A 305 1.50 -10.74 9.72
N VAL A 306 0.35 -10.30 10.25
CA VAL A 306 0.11 -8.90 10.66
C VAL A 306 1.15 -8.40 11.67
N ASP A 307 1.70 -9.28 12.50
CA ASP A 307 2.77 -8.94 13.45
C ASP A 307 4.06 -8.49 12.75
N ILE A 308 4.21 -8.83 11.45
CA ILE A 308 5.37 -8.49 10.63
C ILE A 308 5.08 -7.25 9.77
N HIS A 309 3.97 -7.26 9.02
CA HIS A 309 3.57 -6.15 8.14
C HIS A 309 2.06 -6.21 7.84
N ASP A 310 1.44 -5.06 7.58
CA ASP A 310 0.01 -4.95 7.25
C ASP A 310 -0.36 -5.56 5.89
N ARG A 311 0.63 -5.90 5.06
CA ARG A 311 0.43 -6.26 3.65
C ARG A 311 1.43 -7.34 3.22
N ARG A 312 1.01 -8.15 2.25
CA ARG A 312 1.78 -9.27 1.70
C ARG A 312 1.64 -9.36 0.18
N PRO A 313 2.58 -10.00 -0.54
CA PRO A 313 2.36 -10.29 -1.95
C PRO A 313 1.24 -11.32 -2.10
N VAL A 314 0.44 -11.21 -3.17
CA VAL A 314 -0.52 -12.26 -3.53
C VAL A 314 0.28 -13.44 -4.08
N VAL A 315 0.54 -14.43 -3.25
CA VAL A 315 1.27 -15.66 -3.61
C VAL A 315 0.27 -16.70 -4.11
N LEU A 316 0.44 -17.17 -5.34
CA LEU A 316 -0.45 -18.16 -5.96
C LEU A 316 0.12 -19.57 -5.81
N SER A 317 -0.78 -20.56 -5.69
CA SER A 317 -0.40 -21.97 -5.89
C SER A 317 -0.04 -22.21 -7.37
N PRO A 318 0.69 -23.29 -7.71
CA PRO A 318 1.01 -23.60 -9.10
C PRO A 318 -0.22 -23.70 -10.03
N GLU A 319 -1.35 -24.18 -9.53
CA GLU A 319 -2.62 -24.28 -10.27
C GLU A 319 -3.16 -22.89 -10.60
N HIS A 320 -3.29 -22.02 -9.59
CA HIS A 320 -3.77 -20.66 -9.77
C HIS A 320 -2.78 -19.79 -10.54
N ALA A 321 -1.48 -20.06 -10.44
CA ALA A 321 -0.46 -19.38 -11.22
C ALA A 321 -0.60 -19.69 -12.72
N ARG A 322 -0.86 -20.95 -13.10
CA ARG A 322 -1.16 -21.35 -14.48
C ARG A 322 -2.44 -20.68 -14.99
N GLU A 323 -3.51 -20.74 -14.20
CA GLU A 323 -4.79 -20.10 -14.54
C GLU A 323 -4.63 -18.57 -14.67
N TRP A 324 -3.83 -17.95 -13.80
CA TRP A 324 -3.57 -16.51 -13.83
C TRP A 324 -2.94 -16.04 -15.14
N VAL A 325 -1.96 -16.78 -15.67
CA VAL A 325 -1.30 -16.41 -16.94
C VAL A 325 -2.01 -16.96 -18.17
N ASP A 326 -2.99 -17.85 -18.03
CA ASP A 326 -3.73 -18.38 -19.17
C ASP A 326 -4.48 -17.25 -19.92
N PRO A 327 -4.26 -17.08 -21.24
CA PRO A 327 -5.00 -16.13 -22.07
C PRO A 327 -6.51 -16.36 -22.09
N GLN A 328 -6.98 -17.58 -21.82
CA GLN A 328 -8.40 -17.93 -21.77
C GLN A 328 -9.07 -17.52 -20.45
N THR A 329 -8.29 -17.20 -19.41
CA THR A 329 -8.84 -16.74 -18.13
C THR A 329 -9.46 -15.36 -18.28
N THR A 330 -10.75 -15.29 -17.95
CA THR A 330 -11.53 -14.05 -18.04
C THR A 330 -11.04 -13.01 -17.04
N PRO A 331 -11.21 -11.70 -17.31
CA PRO A 331 -10.87 -10.66 -16.35
C PRO A 331 -11.54 -10.81 -14.99
N GLU A 332 -12.77 -11.33 -14.95
CA GLU A 332 -13.54 -11.59 -13.74
C GLU A 332 -12.94 -12.75 -12.93
N ARG A 333 -12.55 -13.84 -13.59
CA ARG A 333 -11.90 -14.97 -12.93
C ARG A 333 -10.50 -14.60 -12.43
N ALA A 334 -9.73 -13.85 -13.22
CA ALA A 334 -8.45 -13.31 -12.76
C ALA A 334 -8.64 -12.43 -11.51
N ALA A 335 -9.69 -11.61 -11.46
CA ALA A 335 -10.00 -10.79 -10.30
C ALA A 335 -10.28 -11.62 -9.04
N GLU A 336 -11.03 -12.72 -9.18
CA GLU A 336 -11.29 -13.69 -8.12
C GLU A 336 -9.99 -14.34 -7.63
N ILE A 337 -9.15 -14.85 -8.54
CA ILE A 337 -7.85 -15.45 -8.22
C ILE A 337 -6.99 -14.49 -7.38
N ALA A 338 -6.89 -13.23 -7.81
CA ALA A 338 -6.07 -12.25 -7.10
C ALA A 338 -6.60 -11.94 -5.69
N LYS A 339 -7.91 -12.00 -5.48
CA LYS A 339 -8.57 -11.63 -4.21
C LYS A 339 -8.69 -12.79 -3.23
N GLU A 340 -8.95 -13.99 -3.74
CA GLU A 340 -9.46 -15.11 -2.92
C GLU A 340 -8.52 -16.32 -2.95
N CYS A 341 -7.57 -16.38 -3.90
CA CYS A 341 -6.70 -17.54 -4.10
C CYS A 341 -5.25 -17.31 -3.67
N CYS A 342 -4.98 -16.29 -2.85
CA CYS A 342 -3.69 -16.15 -2.20
C CYS A 342 -3.45 -17.34 -1.26
N ARG A 343 -2.24 -17.90 -1.26
CA ARG A 343 -1.87 -18.99 -0.34
C ARG A 343 -2.07 -18.53 1.11
N PRO A 344 -2.62 -19.40 1.97
CA PRO A 344 -2.92 -19.06 3.36
C PRO A 344 -1.63 -18.91 4.19
N THR A 345 -1.68 -18.09 5.23
CA THR A 345 -0.49 -17.70 6.02
C THR A 345 0.19 -18.89 6.70
N GLU A 346 -0.56 -19.95 7.03
CA GLU A 346 -0.08 -21.16 7.69
C GLU A 346 0.89 -21.97 6.83
N GLU A 347 0.94 -21.73 5.52
CA GLU A 347 1.89 -22.38 4.62
C GLU A 347 3.26 -21.70 4.61
N PHE A 348 3.37 -20.53 5.24
CA PHE A 348 4.60 -19.75 5.31
C PHE A 348 5.32 -19.93 6.64
N THR A 349 6.62 -19.75 6.60
CA THR A 349 7.48 -19.57 7.76
C THR A 349 8.29 -18.30 7.59
N TRP A 350 8.63 -17.68 8.71
CA TRP A 350 9.42 -16.46 8.73
C TRP A 350 10.37 -16.49 9.91
N PHE A 351 11.53 -15.89 9.72
CA PHE A 351 12.59 -15.85 10.72
C PHE A 351 13.46 -14.61 10.50
N GLU A 352 14.12 -14.19 11.57
CA GLU A 352 15.01 -13.04 11.57
C GLU A 352 16.26 -13.31 10.72
N VAL A 353 16.65 -12.35 9.90
CA VAL A 353 17.87 -12.41 9.08
C VAL A 353 18.78 -11.23 9.38
N ASN A 354 20.04 -11.32 8.95
CA ASN A 354 21.01 -10.26 9.20
C ASN A 354 20.59 -8.93 8.54
N LYS A 355 20.83 -7.81 9.25
CA LYS A 355 20.54 -6.43 8.78
C LYS A 355 21.29 -6.04 7.49
N ASP A 356 22.35 -6.78 7.13
CA ASP A 356 23.07 -6.67 5.87
C ASP A 356 22.17 -6.64 4.63
N VAL A 357 21.01 -7.33 4.67
CA VAL A 357 20.07 -7.35 3.54
C VAL A 357 19.54 -5.95 3.19
N GLY A 358 19.50 -5.02 4.15
CA GLY A 358 19.10 -3.63 3.91
C GLY A 358 19.93 -2.95 2.80
N ASN A 359 21.21 -3.28 2.69
CA ASN A 359 22.10 -2.78 1.64
C ASN A 359 21.93 -3.61 0.36
N VAL A 360 21.34 -2.99 -0.68
CA VAL A 360 21.04 -3.62 -1.98
C VAL A 360 22.27 -4.16 -2.73
N ARG A 361 23.48 -3.76 -2.35
CA ARG A 361 24.73 -4.27 -2.94
C ARG A 361 25.09 -5.67 -2.44
N ASN A 362 24.55 -6.08 -1.29
CA ASN A 362 24.74 -7.42 -0.77
C ASN A 362 23.81 -8.38 -1.53
N GLN A 363 24.36 -9.44 -2.13
CA GLN A 363 23.60 -10.41 -2.94
C GLN A 363 23.93 -11.87 -2.58
N GLY A 364 24.58 -12.13 -1.44
CA GLY A 364 25.03 -13.48 -1.08
C GLY A 364 23.95 -14.34 -0.41
N PRO A 365 24.10 -15.68 -0.42
CA PRO A 365 23.16 -16.62 0.19
C PRO A 365 22.97 -16.41 1.70
N ARG A 366 24.00 -15.91 2.40
CA ARG A 366 23.94 -15.57 3.84
C ARG A 366 22.81 -14.60 4.23
N LEU A 367 22.25 -13.87 3.26
CA LEU A 367 21.18 -12.89 3.51
C LEU A 367 19.83 -13.53 3.84
N ILE A 368 19.65 -14.81 3.50
CA ILE A 368 18.43 -15.59 3.78
C ILE A 368 18.66 -16.62 4.90
N GLU A 369 19.81 -16.58 5.57
CA GLU A 369 20.11 -17.44 6.70
C GLU A 369 19.54 -16.83 7.98
N ALA A 370 18.90 -17.68 8.80
CA ALA A 370 18.39 -17.27 10.10
C ALA A 370 19.54 -16.82 11.02
N ILE A 371 19.33 -15.73 11.76
CA ILE A 371 20.23 -15.35 12.85
C ILE A 371 20.18 -16.47 13.90
N ARG A 372 21.35 -16.97 14.31
CA ARG A 372 21.45 -17.91 15.44
C ARG A 372 21.56 -17.11 16.73
N ASP A 373 20.95 -17.59 17.81
CA ASP A 373 21.08 -16.97 19.12
C ASP A 373 22.56 -16.81 19.51
N GLY A 374 23.07 -15.56 19.51
CA GLY A 374 24.44 -15.22 19.91
C GLY A 374 25.26 -14.34 18.94
N ASP A 375 24.75 -14.03 17.75
CA ASP A 375 25.43 -13.18 16.74
C ASP A 375 25.10 -11.66 16.82
#